data_AF-A0A550HMY0-F1
#
_entry.id   AF-A0A550HMY0-F1
#
_cell.length_a   1.000
_cell.length_b   1.000
_cell.length_c   1.000
_cell.angle_alpha   90.00
_cell.angle_beta   90.00
_cell.angle_gamma   90.00
#
_symmetry.space_group_name_H-M   'P 1'
#
loop_
_entity.id
_entity.type
_entity.pdbx_description
1 polymer ?
#
loop_
_entity_poly.entity_id
_entity_poly.type
_entity_poly.pdbx_seq_one_letter_code
_entity_poly.pdbx_strand_id
1 'polypeptide(L)'
;MFYTGAHVIRVIKLPSVSDIGERALIQRIMKHLTPMPDMPIPFWDDASALSLGDGRALVVNTDMLVWSTDVPAGMTPFQAARKAVVMNVSDLAAKGVQPLAFMPSIAIPSTYNPDDVEEMAKGFEAGSHQYGAYVVGGDTNEASEVIISGLALGITPEKSIMKRQGGMKPGHKVAVTGRFGLTTAGFKHLLEGVDLLPPVKQAALESIYMPNARVKEGLVLVKTGAVTGCLDSSDGLSLSL
;
A
#
# COMPACT_ATOMS: atom_id res chain seq x y z
N MET A 1 15.92 -66.52 3.39
CA MET A 1 15.08 -65.56 4.14
C MET A 1 15.72 -64.19 3.95
N PHE A 2 15.32 -63.46 2.91
CA PHE A 2 15.88 -62.13 2.60
C PHE A 2 14.89 -61.08 3.12
N TYR A 3 15.28 -60.34 4.16
CA TYR A 3 14.55 -59.18 4.65
C TYR A 3 14.98 -57.96 3.83
N THR A 4 14.13 -57.49 2.93
CA THR A 4 14.25 -56.16 2.31
C THR A 4 13.48 -55.17 3.17
N GLY A 5 14.18 -54.50 4.08
CA GLY A 5 13.62 -53.37 4.84
C GLY A 5 13.48 -52.16 3.93
N ALA A 6 12.26 -51.86 3.48
CA ALA A 6 11.94 -50.61 2.82
C ALA A 6 12.01 -49.46 3.85
N HIS A 7 13.09 -48.66 3.78
CA HIS A 7 13.16 -47.41 4.52
C HIS A 7 12.14 -46.42 3.94
N VAL A 8 11.02 -46.25 4.62
CA VAL A 8 10.07 -45.16 4.35
C VAL A 8 10.74 -43.87 4.79
N ILE A 9 11.27 -43.10 3.84
CA ILE A 9 11.76 -41.74 4.07
C ILE A 9 10.54 -40.88 4.38
N ARG A 10 10.32 -40.56 5.66
CA ARG A 10 9.32 -39.58 6.07
C ARG A 10 9.85 -38.20 5.69
N VAL A 11 9.37 -37.66 4.57
CA VAL A 11 9.61 -36.26 4.22
C VAL A 11 8.80 -35.41 5.20
N ILE A 12 9.48 -34.78 6.16
CA ILE A 12 8.86 -33.79 7.04
C ILE A 12 8.66 -32.53 6.21
N LYS A 13 7.42 -32.25 5.82
CA LYS A 13 7.05 -30.98 5.18
C LYS A 13 7.18 -29.87 6.23
N LEU A 14 8.15 -28.99 6.06
CA LEU A 14 8.26 -27.78 6.87
C LEU A 14 7.06 -26.85 6.55
N PRO A 15 6.49 -26.17 7.56
CA PRO A 15 5.41 -25.22 7.34
C PRO A 15 5.88 -24.08 6.42
N SER A 16 5.02 -23.71 5.48
CA SER A 16 5.22 -22.63 4.51
C SER A 16 4.53 -21.34 4.96
N VAL A 17 4.80 -20.23 4.27
CA VAL A 17 4.13 -18.93 4.52
C VAL A 17 2.60 -19.06 4.34
N SER A 18 2.15 -19.79 3.31
CA SER A 18 0.73 -20.00 3.07
C SER A 18 0.02 -20.76 4.20
N ASP A 19 0.74 -21.63 4.92
CA ASP A 19 0.16 -22.40 6.02
C ASP A 19 -0.14 -21.55 7.26
N ILE A 20 0.56 -20.41 7.43
CA ILE A 20 0.42 -19.54 8.60
C ILE A 20 -0.34 -18.24 8.30
N GLY A 21 -0.35 -17.80 7.04
CA GLY A 21 -0.94 -16.53 6.62
C GLY A 21 -0.12 -15.31 7.02
N GLU A 22 -0.46 -14.18 6.40
CA GLU A 22 0.32 -12.94 6.48
C GLU A 22 0.40 -12.36 7.89
N ARG A 23 -0.73 -12.24 8.59
CA ARG A 23 -0.76 -11.67 9.96
C ARG A 23 0.15 -12.44 10.92
N ALA A 24 0.17 -13.76 10.84
CA ALA A 24 1.04 -14.58 11.67
C ALA A 24 2.52 -14.47 11.25
N LEU A 25 2.79 -14.36 9.93
CA LEU A 25 4.13 -14.11 9.42
C LEU A 25 4.68 -12.78 9.94
N ILE A 26 3.91 -11.71 9.84
CA ILE A 26 4.23 -10.38 10.37
C ILE A 26 4.57 -10.46 11.86
N GLN A 27 3.73 -11.11 12.67
CA GLN A 27 4.00 -11.27 14.10
C GLN A 27 5.30 -12.03 14.37
N ARG A 28 5.67 -12.99 13.52
CA ARG A 28 6.97 -13.68 13.64
C ARG A 28 8.12 -12.74 13.30
N ILE A 29 8.02 -11.94 12.26
CA ILE A 29 9.03 -10.93 11.89
C ILE A 29 9.20 -9.92 13.03
N MET A 30 8.10 -9.37 13.54
CA MET A 30 8.11 -8.35 14.60
C MET A 30 8.82 -8.82 15.88
N LYS A 31 8.79 -10.12 16.22
CA LYS A 31 9.50 -10.67 17.40
C LYS A 31 11.02 -10.52 17.32
N HIS A 32 11.57 -10.29 16.13
CA HIS A 32 13.00 -10.09 15.91
C HIS A 32 13.38 -8.62 15.75
N LEU A 33 12.41 -7.70 15.76
CA LEU A 33 12.64 -6.28 15.56
C LEU A 33 12.51 -5.54 16.90
N THR A 34 13.41 -4.58 17.12
CA THR A 34 13.32 -3.66 18.25
C THR A 34 12.69 -2.36 17.76
N PRO A 35 11.51 -1.95 18.28
CA PRO A 35 10.94 -0.67 17.94
C PRO A 35 11.89 0.48 18.35
N MET A 36 11.99 1.50 17.52
CA MET A 36 12.71 2.72 17.90
C MET A 36 11.99 3.39 19.08
N PRO A 37 12.71 3.86 20.10
CA PRO A 37 12.09 4.60 21.20
C PRO A 37 11.48 5.91 20.70
N ASP A 38 10.39 6.34 21.36
CA ASP A 38 9.76 7.66 21.18
C ASP A 38 9.35 8.01 19.73
N MET A 39 8.95 7.01 18.93
CA MET A 39 8.39 7.27 17.61
C MET A 39 7.11 8.12 17.70
N PRO A 40 6.97 9.20 16.89
CA PRO A 40 5.76 10.02 16.87
C PRO A 40 4.47 9.24 16.55
N ILE A 41 4.59 8.21 15.71
CA ILE A 41 3.54 7.24 15.39
C ILE A 41 3.92 5.90 16.05
N PRO A 42 2.98 5.17 16.69
CA PRO A 42 3.26 3.84 17.23
C PRO A 42 3.87 2.90 16.18
N PHE A 43 4.74 1.99 16.63
CA PHE A 43 5.26 0.94 15.76
C PHE A 43 4.10 0.11 15.20
N TRP A 44 4.14 -0.19 13.90
CA TRP A 44 3.13 -0.99 13.20
C TRP A 44 1.78 -0.28 12.96
N ASP A 45 1.83 1.03 12.73
CA ASP A 45 0.75 1.85 12.16
C ASP A 45 0.88 1.87 10.62
N ASP A 46 -0.04 2.53 9.90
CA ASP A 46 -0.08 2.49 8.42
C ASP A 46 1.08 3.30 7.77
N ALA A 47 1.81 4.09 8.57
CA ALA A 47 3.07 4.73 8.17
C ALA A 47 4.01 4.82 9.37
N SER A 48 5.30 5.04 9.11
CA SER A 48 6.31 5.27 10.15
C SER A 48 6.64 6.75 10.26
N ALA A 49 7.01 7.22 11.45
CA ALA A 49 7.46 8.59 11.66
C ALA A 49 8.74 8.66 12.48
N LEU A 50 9.60 9.62 12.16
CA LEU A 50 10.81 9.95 12.90
C LEU A 50 10.79 11.42 13.30
N SER A 51 11.07 11.72 14.56
CA SER A 51 11.24 13.10 15.01
C SER A 51 12.45 13.74 14.34
N LEU A 52 12.33 15.00 13.93
CA LEU A 52 13.43 15.82 13.43
C LEU A 52 14.08 16.65 14.55
N GLY A 53 13.60 16.52 15.80
CA GLY A 53 14.14 17.22 16.97
C GLY A 53 13.71 18.69 17.11
N ASP A 54 12.90 19.21 16.19
CA ASP A 54 12.43 20.61 16.18
C ASP A 54 10.89 20.73 16.24
N GLY A 55 10.23 19.68 16.74
CA GLY A 55 8.77 19.58 16.81
C GLY A 55 8.09 19.18 15.50
N ARG A 56 8.89 18.86 14.46
CA ARG A 56 8.43 18.23 13.22
C ARG A 56 8.85 16.77 13.18
N ALA A 57 8.13 15.99 12.37
CA ALA A 57 8.50 14.64 12.03
C ALA A 57 8.54 14.43 10.52
N LEU A 58 9.48 13.58 10.11
CA LEU A 58 9.48 12.93 8.82
C LEU A 58 8.55 11.73 8.91
N VAL A 59 7.52 11.69 8.06
CA VAL A 59 6.62 10.55 7.94
C VAL A 59 6.94 9.84 6.63
N VAL A 60 7.16 8.54 6.72
CA VAL A 60 7.57 7.68 5.61
C VAL A 60 6.63 6.49 5.50
N ASN A 61 6.36 6.09 4.27
CA ASN A 61 5.69 4.85 3.96
C ASN A 61 6.43 4.12 2.84
N THR A 62 6.29 2.79 2.84
CA THR A 62 6.74 1.95 1.73
C THR A 62 5.67 0.92 1.43
N ASP A 63 5.43 0.73 0.14
CA ASP A 63 4.41 -0.18 -0.35
C ASP A 63 4.88 -0.80 -1.67
N MET A 64 4.55 -2.07 -1.87
CA MET A 64 5.02 -2.86 -3.01
C MET A 64 3.85 -3.25 -3.92
N LEU A 65 4.07 -3.09 -5.23
CA LEU A 65 3.18 -3.56 -6.28
C LEU A 65 3.92 -4.65 -7.07
N VAL A 66 3.35 -5.86 -7.07
CA VAL A 66 3.87 -7.01 -7.81
C VAL A 66 2.97 -7.27 -9.01
N TRP A 67 3.54 -7.36 -10.21
CA TRP A 67 2.75 -7.37 -11.45
C TRP A 67 1.76 -8.54 -11.50
N SER A 68 2.20 -9.73 -11.10
CA SER A 68 1.35 -10.93 -11.15
C SER A 68 0.16 -10.91 -10.19
N THR A 69 0.22 -10.14 -9.10
CA THR A 69 -0.83 -10.09 -8.08
C THR A 69 -1.66 -8.81 -8.12
N ASP A 70 -1.06 -7.68 -8.47
CA ASP A 70 -1.64 -6.34 -8.27
C ASP A 70 -2.04 -5.62 -9.56
N VAL A 71 -1.63 -6.14 -10.72
CA VAL A 71 -1.89 -5.56 -12.05
C VAL A 71 -2.86 -6.45 -12.83
N PRO A 72 -4.17 -6.22 -12.71
CA PRO A 72 -5.16 -7.01 -13.44
C PRO A 72 -5.14 -6.71 -14.94
N ALA A 73 -5.73 -7.63 -15.72
CA ALA A 73 -5.87 -7.48 -17.16
C ALA A 73 -6.48 -6.11 -17.54
N GLY A 74 -5.90 -5.49 -18.56
CA GLY A 74 -6.31 -4.17 -19.06
C GLY A 74 -5.68 -2.97 -18.35
N MET A 75 -4.98 -3.17 -17.22
CA MET A 75 -4.19 -2.11 -16.60
C MET A 75 -2.90 -1.87 -17.40
N THR A 76 -2.66 -0.63 -17.78
CA THR A 76 -1.46 -0.21 -18.54
C THR A 76 -0.25 0.01 -17.61
N PRO A 77 0.99 0.02 -18.13
CA PRO A 77 2.19 0.35 -17.34
C PRO A 77 2.12 1.73 -16.70
N PHE A 78 1.61 2.74 -17.41
CA PHE A 78 1.33 4.06 -16.86
C PHE A 78 0.41 3.97 -15.62
N GLN A 79 -0.71 3.24 -15.74
CA GLN A 79 -1.68 3.10 -14.65
C GLN A 79 -1.10 2.33 -13.46
N ALA A 80 -0.35 1.25 -13.71
CA ALA A 80 0.32 0.48 -12.67
C ALA A 80 1.34 1.33 -11.89
N ALA A 81 2.19 2.07 -12.60
CA ALA A 81 3.16 2.97 -11.99
C ALA A 81 2.49 4.11 -11.19
N ARG A 82 1.44 4.74 -11.76
CA ARG A 82 0.64 5.73 -11.03
C ARG A 82 0.00 5.13 -9.79
N LYS A 83 -0.56 3.92 -9.88
CA LYS A 83 -1.16 3.19 -8.76
C LYS A 83 -0.14 2.94 -7.65
N ALA A 84 1.10 2.56 -7.98
CA ALA A 84 2.16 2.37 -6.98
C ALA A 84 2.46 3.64 -6.17
N VAL A 85 2.43 4.82 -6.82
CA VAL A 85 2.50 6.11 -6.10
C VAL A 85 1.29 6.31 -5.20
N VAL A 86 0.09 6.10 -5.72
CA VAL A 86 -1.18 6.33 -5.00
C VAL A 86 -1.28 5.45 -3.75
N MET A 87 -0.86 4.19 -3.82
CA MET A 87 -0.84 3.26 -2.68
C MET A 87 0.00 3.85 -1.53
N ASN A 88 1.25 4.20 -1.82
CA ASN A 88 2.15 4.81 -0.84
C ASN A 88 1.61 6.16 -0.29
N VAL A 89 1.03 6.98 -1.15
CA VAL A 89 0.47 8.30 -0.77
C VAL A 89 -0.82 8.17 0.06
N SER A 90 -1.59 7.09 -0.11
CA SER A 90 -2.81 6.82 0.65
C SER A 90 -2.53 6.79 2.15
N ASP A 91 -1.46 6.11 2.55
CA ASP A 91 -1.06 6.02 3.95
C ASP A 91 -0.63 7.36 4.54
N LEU A 92 0.12 8.17 3.76
CA LEU A 92 0.45 9.55 4.18
C LEU A 92 -0.82 10.39 4.35
N ALA A 93 -1.81 10.23 3.47
CA ALA A 93 -3.09 10.91 3.57
C ALA A 93 -3.85 10.49 4.85
N ALA A 94 -3.85 9.21 5.19
CA ALA A 94 -4.46 8.69 6.42
C ALA A 94 -3.79 9.23 7.70
N LYS A 95 -2.54 9.69 7.61
CA LYS A 95 -1.85 10.39 8.71
C LYS A 95 -2.00 11.91 8.66
N GLY A 96 -2.69 12.45 7.66
CA GLY A 96 -2.85 13.89 7.48
C GLY A 96 -1.58 14.59 7.02
N VAL A 97 -0.72 13.88 6.29
CA VAL A 97 0.58 14.36 5.85
C VAL A 97 0.53 14.73 4.37
N GLN A 98 1.11 15.88 4.03
CA GLN A 98 1.30 16.31 2.65
C GLN A 98 2.49 15.54 2.06
N PRO A 99 2.30 14.73 1.01
CA PRO A 99 3.42 14.10 0.31
C PRO A 99 4.37 15.16 -0.23
N LEU A 100 5.67 14.89 -0.14
CA LEU A 100 6.74 15.75 -0.64
C LEU A 100 7.55 15.05 -1.73
N ALA A 101 7.88 13.77 -1.52
CA ALA A 101 8.72 13.02 -2.43
C ALA A 101 8.26 11.56 -2.54
N PHE A 102 8.54 10.98 -3.71
CA PHE A 102 8.38 9.57 -4.01
C PHE A 102 9.67 9.03 -4.65
N MET A 103 10.02 7.79 -4.35
CA MET A 103 11.19 7.12 -4.88
C MET A 103 10.85 5.66 -5.20
N PRO A 104 10.74 5.28 -6.49
CA PRO A 104 10.52 3.88 -6.88
C PRO A 104 11.82 3.09 -6.97
N SER A 105 11.79 1.85 -6.49
CA SER A 105 12.74 0.79 -6.81
C SER A 105 12.03 -0.22 -7.71
N ILE A 106 12.53 -0.44 -8.92
CA ILE A 106 11.84 -1.21 -9.95
C ILE A 106 12.66 -2.45 -10.31
N ALA A 107 12.07 -3.63 -10.15
CA ALA A 107 12.59 -4.86 -10.72
C ALA A 107 11.92 -5.10 -12.08
N ILE A 108 12.68 -5.40 -13.13
CA ILE A 108 12.18 -5.48 -14.51
C ILE A 108 12.81 -6.70 -15.22
N PRO A 109 12.03 -7.54 -15.94
CA PRO A 109 12.60 -8.57 -16.79
C PRO A 109 13.45 -7.98 -17.92
N SER A 110 14.57 -8.63 -18.27
CA SER A 110 15.43 -8.21 -19.38
C SER A 110 14.73 -8.23 -20.75
N THR A 111 13.61 -8.93 -20.86
CA THR A 111 12.75 -9.00 -22.06
C THR A 111 11.64 -7.94 -22.08
N TYR A 112 11.51 -7.12 -21.03
CA TYR A 112 10.45 -6.13 -20.93
C TYR A 112 10.67 -4.99 -21.92
N ASN A 113 9.58 -4.51 -22.51
CA ASN A 113 9.63 -3.48 -23.55
C ASN A 113 10.08 -2.13 -22.95
N PRO A 114 11.13 -1.48 -23.49
CA PRO A 114 11.59 -0.19 -22.98
C PRO A 114 10.54 0.93 -23.08
N ASP A 115 9.69 0.93 -24.11
CA ASP A 115 8.64 1.95 -24.24
C ASP A 115 7.63 1.86 -23.08
N ASP A 116 7.34 0.64 -22.62
CA ASP A 116 6.46 0.44 -21.46
C ASP A 116 7.11 0.91 -20.15
N VAL A 117 8.45 0.88 -20.05
CA VAL A 117 9.19 1.47 -18.91
C VAL A 117 9.11 3.00 -18.94
N GLU A 118 9.17 3.62 -20.14
CA GLU A 118 8.92 5.05 -20.28
C GLU A 118 7.48 5.43 -19.87
N GLU A 119 6.49 4.61 -20.20
CA GLU A 119 5.11 4.79 -19.74
C GLU A 119 5.00 4.66 -18.21
N MET A 120 5.74 3.75 -17.58
CA MET A 120 5.82 3.71 -16.11
C MET A 120 6.41 5.02 -15.55
N ALA A 121 7.49 5.55 -16.13
CA ALA A 121 8.07 6.82 -15.71
C ALA A 121 7.06 7.97 -15.76
N LYS A 122 6.27 8.06 -16.83
CA LYS A 122 5.16 9.02 -16.96
C LYS A 122 4.09 8.80 -15.89
N GLY A 123 3.79 7.54 -15.55
CA GLY A 123 2.85 7.16 -14.50
C GLY A 123 3.31 7.60 -13.11
N PHE A 124 4.60 7.40 -12.79
CA PHE A 124 5.19 7.89 -11.53
C PHE A 124 5.09 9.41 -11.44
N GLU A 125 5.53 10.12 -12.49
CA GLU A 125 5.49 11.58 -12.52
C GLU A 125 4.05 12.11 -12.36
N ALA A 126 3.11 11.59 -13.14
CA ALA A 126 1.70 11.99 -13.04
C ALA A 126 1.11 11.70 -11.66
N GLY A 127 1.43 10.55 -11.07
CA GLY A 127 1.00 10.15 -9.74
C GLY A 127 1.56 11.05 -8.65
N SER A 128 2.86 11.35 -8.68
CA SER A 128 3.52 12.21 -7.70
C SER A 128 3.04 13.66 -7.83
N HIS A 129 3.05 14.21 -9.04
CA HIS A 129 2.67 15.59 -9.31
C HIS A 129 1.21 15.87 -8.92
N GLN A 130 0.30 14.90 -9.12
CA GLN A 130 -1.11 15.02 -8.69
C GLN A 130 -1.27 15.39 -7.21
N TYR A 131 -0.37 14.93 -6.34
CA TYR A 131 -0.42 15.19 -4.91
C TYR A 131 0.61 16.23 -4.45
N GLY A 132 1.28 16.94 -5.37
CA GLY A 132 2.30 17.93 -5.03
C GLY A 132 3.62 17.32 -4.55
N ALA A 133 3.88 16.05 -4.86
CA ALA A 133 5.16 15.38 -4.63
C ALA A 133 5.98 15.31 -5.93
N TYR A 134 7.26 15.00 -5.78
CA TYR A 134 8.19 14.81 -6.89
C TYR A 134 8.84 13.42 -6.83
N VAL A 135 9.16 12.85 -7.98
CA VAL A 135 10.05 11.69 -8.05
C VAL A 135 11.48 12.19 -7.82
N VAL A 136 12.12 11.74 -6.74
CA VAL A 136 13.43 12.29 -6.30
C VAL A 136 14.62 11.37 -6.57
N GLY A 137 14.37 10.21 -7.19
CA GLY A 137 15.38 9.21 -7.48
C GLY A 137 14.74 7.84 -7.61
N GLY A 138 15.56 6.79 -7.54
CA GLY A 138 15.09 5.42 -7.58
C GLY A 138 16.22 4.42 -7.80
N ASP A 139 15.83 3.16 -7.94
CA ASP A 139 16.73 2.08 -8.34
C ASP A 139 16.05 1.20 -9.40
N THR A 140 16.86 0.52 -10.22
CA THR A 140 16.37 -0.42 -11.23
C THR A 140 17.23 -1.67 -11.24
N ASN A 141 16.59 -2.85 -11.23
CA ASN A 141 17.29 -4.12 -11.24
C ASN A 141 16.60 -5.15 -12.15
N GLU A 142 17.33 -6.16 -12.62
CA GLU A 142 16.75 -7.27 -13.39
C GLU A 142 16.03 -8.27 -12.47
N ALA A 143 14.85 -8.76 -12.88
CA ALA A 143 14.11 -9.80 -12.15
C ALA A 143 13.22 -10.66 -13.06
N SER A 144 12.53 -11.66 -12.50
CA SER A 144 11.62 -12.55 -13.24
C SER A 144 10.28 -11.93 -13.60
N GLU A 145 9.85 -10.90 -12.89
CA GLU A 145 8.62 -10.14 -13.17
C GLU A 145 8.81 -8.68 -12.78
N VAL A 146 7.86 -7.83 -13.19
CA VAL A 146 7.88 -6.43 -12.79
C VAL A 146 7.46 -6.29 -11.34
N ILE A 147 8.27 -5.63 -10.54
CA ILE A 147 7.96 -5.29 -9.15
C ILE A 147 8.29 -3.82 -8.94
N ILE A 148 7.37 -3.05 -8.37
CA ILE A 148 7.57 -1.67 -8.01
C ILE A 148 7.48 -1.56 -6.49
N SER A 149 8.60 -1.30 -5.83
CA SER A 149 8.62 -0.92 -4.42
C SER A 149 8.72 0.60 -4.32
N GLY A 150 7.71 1.24 -3.75
CA GLY A 150 7.69 2.68 -3.56
C GLY A 150 8.16 3.07 -2.16
N LEU A 151 8.79 4.24 -2.07
CA LEU A 151 8.91 4.98 -0.82
C LEU A 151 8.28 6.36 -1.02
N ALA A 152 7.30 6.70 -0.20
CA ALA A 152 6.76 8.06 -0.13
C ALA A 152 7.11 8.70 1.22
N LEU A 153 7.35 10.01 1.21
CA LEU A 153 7.60 10.75 2.43
C LEU A 153 6.96 12.14 2.44
N GLY A 154 6.77 12.66 3.63
CA GLY A 154 6.35 14.04 3.90
C GLY A 154 6.85 14.51 5.26
N ILE A 155 6.78 15.82 5.50
CA ILE A 155 7.16 16.42 6.77
C ILE A 155 5.96 17.18 7.34
N THR A 156 5.69 17.00 8.62
CA THR A 156 4.58 17.65 9.32
C THR A 156 4.95 17.96 10.77
N PRO A 157 4.31 18.93 11.45
CA PRO A 157 4.42 19.04 12.90
C PRO A 157 4.01 17.74 13.58
N GLU A 158 4.74 17.30 14.61
CA GLU A 158 4.46 16.02 15.30
C GLU A 158 3.05 15.96 15.88
N LYS A 159 2.56 17.09 16.39
CA LYS A 159 1.19 17.25 16.92
C LYS A 159 0.10 17.16 15.85
N SER A 160 0.47 17.18 14.57
CA SER A 160 -0.43 17.19 13.41
C SER A 160 -0.31 15.89 12.63
N ILE A 161 -0.23 14.77 13.35
CA ILE A 161 -0.22 13.42 12.80
C ILE A 161 -1.43 12.67 13.36
N MET A 162 -2.30 12.21 12.47
CA MET A 162 -3.39 11.31 12.84
C MET A 162 -2.82 9.90 13.03
N LYS A 163 -3.12 9.27 14.17
CA LYS A 163 -2.67 7.91 14.48
C LYS A 163 -3.79 6.91 14.17
N ARG A 164 -3.46 5.65 13.88
CA ARG A 164 -4.48 4.61 13.71
C ARG A 164 -5.33 4.48 14.95
N GLN A 165 -4.72 4.48 16.14
CA GLN A 165 -5.41 4.44 17.44
C GLN A 165 -4.98 5.63 18.32
N GLY A 166 -5.45 6.83 18.01
CA GLY A 166 -5.05 8.05 18.73
C GLY A 166 -5.81 8.32 20.03
N GLY A 167 -7.04 7.81 20.16
CA GLY A 167 -7.90 8.06 21.32
C GLY A 167 -9.36 7.65 21.12
N MET A 168 -9.60 6.61 20.30
CA MET A 168 -10.96 6.09 20.05
C MET A 168 -11.64 5.65 21.35
N LYS A 169 -12.93 5.93 21.49
CA LYS A 169 -13.74 5.53 22.65
C LYS A 169 -15.17 5.17 22.23
N PRO A 170 -15.89 4.35 23.01
CA PRO A 170 -17.32 4.13 22.81
C PRO A 170 -18.08 5.47 22.71
N GLY A 171 -18.99 5.57 21.74
CA GLY A 171 -19.74 6.79 21.44
C GLY A 171 -19.10 7.71 20.39
N HIS A 172 -17.84 7.46 19.99
CA HIS A 172 -17.27 8.12 18.80
C HIS A 172 -17.95 7.60 17.53
N LYS A 173 -17.99 8.46 16.49
CA LYS A 173 -18.58 8.12 15.19
C LYS A 173 -17.51 7.55 14.26
N VAL A 174 -17.90 6.52 13.52
CA VAL A 174 -17.12 6.02 12.38
C VAL A 174 -17.61 6.72 11.12
N ALA A 175 -16.68 7.23 10.32
CA ALA A 175 -16.96 7.92 9.07
C ALA A 175 -16.00 7.43 8.00
N VAL A 176 -16.38 7.57 6.73
CA VAL A 176 -15.58 7.16 5.59
C VAL A 176 -15.57 8.25 4.52
N THR A 177 -14.50 8.28 3.73
CA THR A 177 -14.39 9.14 2.55
C THR A 177 -14.64 8.33 1.28
N GLY A 178 -15.64 8.72 0.50
CA GLY A 178 -15.95 8.09 -0.78
C GLY A 178 -16.92 6.89 -0.66
N ARG A 179 -16.89 6.02 -1.67
CA ARG A 179 -17.79 4.87 -1.82
C ARG A 179 -17.02 3.56 -1.67
N PHE A 180 -17.67 2.54 -1.11
CA PHE A 180 -17.15 1.19 -1.05
C PHE A 180 -17.79 0.28 -2.11
N GLY A 181 -17.13 -0.82 -2.43
CA GLY A 181 -17.66 -1.91 -3.25
C GLY A 181 -17.38 -1.82 -4.75
N LEU A 182 -17.01 -0.65 -5.29
CA LEU A 182 -16.66 -0.51 -6.71
C LEU A 182 -15.43 -1.35 -7.10
N THR A 183 -14.37 -1.30 -6.31
CA THR A 183 -13.16 -2.08 -6.53
C THR A 183 -13.45 -3.58 -6.51
N THR A 184 -14.22 -4.04 -5.51
CA THR A 184 -14.66 -5.45 -5.42
C THR A 184 -15.51 -5.86 -6.61
N ALA A 185 -16.47 -5.03 -7.02
CA ALA A 185 -17.31 -5.29 -8.20
C ALA A 185 -16.45 -5.38 -9.47
N GLY A 186 -15.46 -4.50 -9.62
CA GLY A 186 -14.53 -4.50 -10.75
C GLY A 186 -13.67 -5.75 -10.79
N PHE A 187 -13.14 -6.22 -9.65
CA PHE A 187 -12.38 -7.46 -9.60
C PHE A 187 -13.26 -8.68 -9.89
N LYS A 188 -14.50 -8.72 -9.41
CA LYS A 188 -15.46 -9.77 -9.81
C LYS A 188 -15.73 -9.77 -11.31
N HIS A 189 -15.81 -8.59 -11.92
CA HIS A 189 -15.94 -8.49 -13.37
C HIS A 189 -14.70 -9.03 -14.09
N LEU A 190 -13.49 -8.62 -13.67
CA LEU A 190 -12.24 -8.96 -14.34
C LEU A 190 -11.79 -10.42 -14.12
N LEU A 191 -12.01 -10.97 -12.93
CA LEU A 191 -11.50 -12.29 -12.53
C LEU A 191 -12.55 -13.39 -12.67
N GLU A 192 -13.83 -13.09 -12.43
CA GLU A 192 -14.92 -14.08 -12.44
C GLU A 192 -15.88 -13.88 -13.63
N GLY A 193 -15.72 -12.83 -14.43
CA GLY A 193 -16.58 -12.55 -15.58
C GLY A 193 -17.99 -12.08 -15.21
N VAL A 194 -18.19 -11.55 -14.00
CA VAL A 194 -19.50 -11.04 -13.55
C VAL A 194 -19.91 -9.83 -14.38
N ASP A 195 -21.07 -9.90 -15.03
CA ASP A 195 -21.61 -8.77 -15.78
C ASP A 195 -22.07 -7.64 -14.88
N LEU A 196 -21.62 -6.42 -15.21
CA LEU A 196 -22.00 -5.19 -14.53
C LEU A 196 -22.76 -4.29 -15.49
N LEU A 197 -23.76 -3.58 -14.99
CA LEU A 197 -24.44 -2.54 -15.77
C LEU A 197 -23.42 -1.50 -16.27
N PRO A 198 -23.55 -0.96 -17.50
CA PRO A 198 -22.48 -0.15 -18.10
C PRO A 198 -21.95 1.01 -17.24
N PRO A 199 -22.80 1.81 -16.55
CA PRO A 199 -22.31 2.88 -15.68
C PRO A 199 -21.53 2.35 -14.47
N VAL A 200 -21.95 1.19 -13.92
CA VAL A 200 -21.29 0.54 -12.78
C VAL A 200 -19.97 -0.06 -13.22
N LYS A 201 -19.93 -0.71 -14.39
CA LYS A 201 -18.72 -1.27 -14.98
C LYS A 201 -17.64 -0.19 -15.14
N GLN A 202 -17.99 0.95 -15.73
CA GLN A 202 -17.05 2.04 -15.93
C GLN A 202 -16.48 2.55 -14.60
N ALA A 203 -17.34 2.84 -13.61
CA ALA A 203 -16.90 3.31 -12.30
C ALA A 203 -16.07 2.27 -11.53
N ALA A 204 -16.40 0.98 -11.69
CA ALA A 204 -15.67 -0.12 -11.06
C ALA A 204 -14.27 -0.29 -11.66
N LEU A 205 -14.14 -0.29 -12.98
CA LEU A 205 -12.84 -0.35 -13.67
C LEU A 205 -11.98 0.87 -13.35
N GLU A 206 -12.56 2.07 -13.35
CA GLU A 206 -11.86 3.30 -12.97
C GLU A 206 -11.31 3.23 -11.54
N SER A 207 -12.08 2.64 -10.60
CA SER A 207 -11.62 2.48 -9.21
C SER A 207 -10.42 1.52 -9.06
N ILE A 208 -10.19 0.65 -10.03
CA ILE A 208 -9.05 -0.28 -10.06
C ILE A 208 -7.86 0.34 -10.80
N TYR A 209 -8.11 0.90 -11.98
CA TYR A 209 -7.06 1.38 -12.88
C TYR A 209 -6.53 2.76 -12.50
N MET A 210 -7.37 3.61 -11.92
CA MET A 210 -7.05 5.00 -11.59
C MET A 210 -7.51 5.38 -10.18
N PRO A 211 -7.06 4.67 -9.12
CA PRO A 211 -7.42 5.01 -7.75
C PRO A 211 -6.90 6.41 -7.38
N ASN A 212 -7.51 7.00 -6.35
CA ASN A 212 -7.13 8.32 -5.85
C ASN A 212 -6.98 8.30 -4.33
N ALA A 213 -5.83 8.77 -3.84
CA ALA A 213 -5.56 8.98 -2.42
C ALA A 213 -6.29 10.23 -1.92
N ARG A 214 -6.71 10.19 -0.65
CA ARG A 214 -7.56 11.21 -0.03
C ARG A 214 -6.75 12.28 0.71
N VAL A 215 -5.68 12.77 0.07
CA VAL A 215 -4.71 13.71 0.66
C VAL A 215 -5.40 15.00 1.12
N LYS A 216 -6.29 15.57 0.29
CA LYS A 216 -7.00 16.80 0.62
C LYS A 216 -7.88 16.62 1.86
N GLU A 217 -8.61 15.51 1.92
CA GLU A 217 -9.45 15.15 3.06
C GLU A 217 -8.61 14.94 4.32
N GLY A 218 -7.50 14.19 4.24
CA GLY A 218 -6.58 13.97 5.34
C GLY A 218 -6.01 15.27 5.92
N LEU A 219 -5.58 16.19 5.05
CA LEU A 219 -5.04 17.51 5.45
C LEU A 219 -6.09 18.43 6.07
N VAL A 220 -7.35 18.30 5.71
CA VAL A 220 -8.45 19.03 6.36
C VAL A 220 -8.77 18.41 7.71
N LEU A 221 -8.89 17.09 7.76
CA LEU A 221 -9.24 16.34 8.97
C LEU A 221 -8.23 16.54 10.09
N VAL A 222 -6.94 16.49 9.79
CA VAL A 222 -5.89 16.67 10.81
C VAL A 222 -5.92 18.07 11.45
N LYS A 223 -6.33 19.10 10.71
CA LYS A 223 -6.46 20.48 11.22
C LYS A 223 -7.61 20.66 12.20
N THR A 224 -8.60 19.76 12.18
CA THR A 224 -9.73 19.83 13.11
C THR A 224 -9.35 19.46 14.54
N GLY A 225 -8.31 18.65 14.72
CA GLY A 225 -7.96 18.04 16.02
C GLY A 225 -9.02 17.08 16.57
N ALA A 226 -10.07 16.77 15.82
CA ALA A 226 -11.20 15.96 16.26
C ALA A 226 -11.06 14.47 15.93
N VAL A 227 -10.10 14.10 15.06
CA VAL A 227 -9.90 12.72 14.63
C VAL A 227 -9.17 11.93 15.71
N THR A 228 -9.85 10.93 16.24
CA THR A 228 -9.32 10.07 17.33
C THR A 228 -8.70 8.76 16.82
N GLY A 229 -8.72 8.56 15.51
CA GLY A 229 -8.25 7.35 14.84
C GLY A 229 -8.46 7.46 13.34
N CYS A 230 -7.45 7.12 12.55
CA CYS A 230 -7.50 7.19 11.09
C CYS A 230 -6.59 6.16 10.43
N LEU A 231 -7.13 5.52 9.41
CA LEU A 231 -6.45 4.57 8.53
C LEU A 231 -7.06 4.69 7.13
N ASP A 232 -6.36 4.23 6.12
CA ASP A 232 -6.95 4.01 4.81
C ASP A 232 -7.67 2.65 4.76
N SER A 233 -8.26 2.32 3.62
CA SER A 233 -8.92 1.01 3.43
C SER A 233 -8.46 0.36 2.13
N SER A 234 -7.35 -0.36 2.24
CA SER A 234 -6.72 -1.17 1.20
C SER A 234 -7.29 -2.61 1.18
N ASP A 235 -7.43 -3.23 2.34
CA ASP A 235 -7.95 -4.62 2.50
C ASP A 235 -9.49 -4.73 2.46
N GLY A 236 -10.18 -3.59 2.43
CA GLY A 236 -11.63 -3.50 2.50
C GLY A 236 -12.18 -3.29 3.91
N LEU A 237 -13.37 -2.69 3.96
CA LEU A 237 -13.94 -2.08 5.17
C LEU A 237 -14.01 -3.02 6.38
N SER A 238 -14.38 -4.29 6.18
CA SER A 238 -14.54 -5.27 7.25
C SER A 238 -13.22 -5.74 7.87
N LEU A 239 -12.11 -5.60 7.14
CA LEU A 239 -10.77 -5.96 7.63
C LEU A 239 -10.06 -4.73 8.20
N SER A 240 -10.37 -3.54 7.69
CA SER A 240 -9.81 -2.27 8.15
C SER A 240 -10.39 -1.82 9.51
N LEU A 241 -11.72 -1.91 9.71
CA LEU A 241 -12.42 -1.53 10.95
C LEU A 241 -12.36 -2.61 12.03
#